data_AF-A0A8H5HNP5-F1
#
_entry.id   AF-A0A8H5HNP5-F1
#
_cell.length_a   1.000
_cell.length_b   1.000
_cell.length_c   1.000
_cell.angle_alpha   90.00
_cell.angle_beta   90.00
_cell.angle_gamma   90.00
#
_symmetry.space_group_name_H-M   'P 1'
#
loop_
_entity.id
_entity.type
_entity.pdbx_description
1 polymer ?
#
loop_
_entity_poly.entity_id
_entity_poly.type
_entity_poly.pdbx_seq_one_letter_code
_entity_poly.pdbx_strand_id
1 'polypeptide(L)'
;MLPSLRITATRCLPRYSRMMSTVGSEKDQSIFDQALASVGQSPNPTQPLLAAGTPGASSSNTTIPTIMEIPPAEDPLLHYFTSSVLTHGHRARAARITSNTLLHIHAFTRAPPLPILRKAIEAAAPAVRTLMHKQGGKVLAKPVALGEKQRTRKAVQAILAASKSKIGRTVEERLAREIIAVVQGKSAALDNKEAIHKFAMVNRGNAQTRI
;
A
#
# COMPACT_ATOMS: atom_id res chain seq x y z
N MET A 1 20.57 17.63 60.72
CA MET A 1 19.93 16.34 61.05
C MET A 1 18.48 16.59 61.38
N LEU A 2 17.55 16.04 60.58
CA LEU A 2 16.09 15.86 60.74
C LEU A 2 15.50 15.52 59.33
N PRO A 3 14.39 14.78 59.20
CA PRO A 3 14.45 13.38 58.75
C PRO A 3 13.67 13.02 57.47
N SER A 4 13.97 11.80 57.01
CA SER A 4 13.29 10.94 56.03
C SER A 4 11.78 10.83 56.23
N LEU A 5 11.01 10.95 55.13
CA LEU A 5 9.68 10.36 55.03
C LEU A 5 9.52 9.60 53.71
N ARG A 6 9.36 8.29 53.90
CA ARG A 6 9.08 7.26 52.89
C ARG A 6 7.65 7.44 52.38
N ILE A 7 7.46 7.40 51.06
CA ILE A 7 6.15 7.22 50.44
C ILE A 7 6.10 5.83 49.83
N THR A 8 5.50 4.90 50.56
CA THR A 8 5.04 3.60 50.07
C THR A 8 3.67 3.79 49.43
N ALA A 9 3.59 3.68 48.10
CA ALA A 9 2.31 3.59 47.39
C ALA A 9 2.13 2.17 46.86
N THR A 10 1.09 1.51 47.37
CA THR A 10 0.71 0.13 47.11
C THR A 10 0.08 -0.04 45.72
N ARG A 11 0.49 -1.12 45.05
CA ARG A 11 -0.15 -1.66 43.83
C ARG A 11 -1.58 -2.11 44.14
N CYS A 12 -2.55 -1.64 43.36
CA CYS A 12 -3.84 -2.31 43.20
C CYS A 12 -4.23 -2.34 41.71
N LEU A 13 -4.12 -3.53 41.10
CA LEU A 13 -4.75 -3.84 39.81
C LEU A 13 -6.10 -4.52 40.10
N PRO A 14 -7.22 -4.12 39.48
CA PRO A 14 -8.40 -4.97 39.46
C PRO A 14 -8.28 -6.04 38.36
N ARG A 15 -8.35 -7.30 38.80
CA ARG A 15 -8.61 -8.49 37.99
C ARG A 15 -10.02 -8.40 37.41
N TYR A 16 -10.17 -8.55 36.09
CA TYR A 16 -11.42 -9.01 35.50
C TYR A 16 -11.21 -10.43 34.96
N SER A 17 -12.01 -11.35 35.48
CA SER A 17 -11.96 -12.78 35.24
C SER A 17 -13.32 -13.23 34.68
N ARG A 18 -13.26 -14.15 33.70
CA ARG A 18 -14.29 -15.10 33.26
C ARG A 18 -15.52 -14.54 32.51
N MET A 19 -16.18 -15.29 31.61
CA MET A 19 -15.84 -16.43 30.76
C MET A 19 -17.02 -16.64 29.78
N MET A 20 -16.70 -17.15 28.59
CA MET A 20 -17.50 -17.86 27.57
C MET A 20 -18.98 -18.17 27.84
N SER A 21 -19.82 -17.91 26.82
CA SER A 21 -21.02 -18.71 26.53
C SER A 21 -20.98 -19.20 25.08
N THR A 22 -21.15 -20.51 24.92
CA THR A 22 -21.33 -21.23 23.65
C THR A 22 -22.79 -21.65 23.56
N VAL A 23 -23.49 -21.26 22.50
CA VAL A 23 -24.70 -21.96 22.05
C VAL A 23 -24.69 -21.95 20.53
N GLY A 24 -24.66 -23.14 19.94
CA GLY A 24 -24.72 -23.34 18.49
C GLY A 24 -26.15 -23.38 17.97
N SER A 25 -26.29 -23.45 16.65
CA SER A 25 -27.27 -24.30 15.97
C SER A 25 -26.97 -24.28 14.47
N GLU A 26 -26.38 -25.37 14.00
CA GLU A 26 -26.30 -25.73 12.59
C GLU A 26 -27.70 -26.11 12.11
N LYS A 27 -28.21 -25.41 11.10
CA LYS A 27 -29.26 -25.82 10.15
C LYS A 27 -29.52 -24.61 9.26
N ASP A 28 -29.14 -24.72 8.00
CA ASP A 28 -29.80 -24.11 6.82
C ASP A 28 -28.92 -24.40 5.58
N GLN A 29 -28.74 -25.69 5.30
CA GLN A 29 -28.07 -26.19 4.09
C GLN A 29 -29.06 -26.53 2.96
N SER A 30 -30.31 -26.07 3.01
CA SER A 30 -31.36 -26.53 2.07
C SER A 30 -32.08 -25.42 1.31
N ILE A 31 -31.39 -24.32 1.01
CA ILE A 31 -31.94 -23.21 0.19
C ILE A 31 -31.23 -23.09 -1.17
N PHE A 32 -30.00 -23.61 -1.31
CA PHE A 32 -29.23 -23.43 -2.54
C PHE A 32 -29.55 -24.44 -3.66
N ASP A 33 -30.19 -25.57 -3.34
CA ASP A 33 -30.52 -26.61 -4.32
C ASP A 33 -31.78 -26.32 -5.17
N GLN A 34 -32.56 -25.28 -4.83
CA GLN A 34 -33.75 -24.91 -5.59
C GLN A 34 -33.50 -23.94 -6.75
N ALA A 35 -32.26 -23.45 -6.93
CA ALA A 35 -31.93 -22.52 -8.01
C ALA A 35 -31.50 -23.20 -9.33
N LEU A 36 -31.44 -24.54 -9.37
CA LEU A 36 -30.91 -25.30 -10.51
C LEU A 36 -31.99 -26.02 -11.35
N ALA A 37 -33.28 -25.76 -11.11
CA ALA A 37 -34.38 -26.44 -11.78
C ALA A 37 -35.47 -25.45 -12.27
N SER A 38 -35.16 -24.70 -13.33
CA SER A 38 -36.09 -24.10 -14.31
C SER A 38 -35.31 -23.00 -15.05
N VAL A 39 -34.97 -23.10 -16.33
CA VAL A 39 -35.89 -22.99 -17.48
C VAL A 39 -35.15 -23.49 -18.73
N GLY A 40 -35.80 -24.38 -19.49
CA GLY A 40 -35.37 -24.86 -20.82
C GLY A 40 -35.45 -23.75 -21.89
N GLN A 41 -34.51 -23.71 -22.84
CA GLN A 41 -34.57 -24.30 -24.19
C GLN A 41 -35.50 -23.62 -25.21
N SER A 42 -34.91 -23.16 -26.32
CA SER A 42 -35.51 -23.23 -27.67
C SER A 42 -34.41 -23.41 -28.75
N PRO A 43 -34.67 -24.11 -29.89
CA PRO A 43 -33.63 -24.77 -30.72
C PRO A 43 -33.52 -24.33 -32.22
N ASN A 44 -32.32 -24.56 -32.80
CA ASN A 44 -31.98 -24.97 -34.21
C ASN A 44 -32.20 -24.04 -35.44
N PRO A 45 -31.63 -24.30 -36.66
CA PRO A 45 -30.27 -24.79 -37.08
C PRO A 45 -29.69 -24.19 -38.44
N THR A 46 -28.45 -24.60 -38.84
CA THR A 46 -27.82 -24.69 -40.22
C THR A 46 -27.52 -23.40 -41.04
N GLN A 47 -26.39 -23.10 -41.73
CA GLN A 47 -25.04 -23.66 -42.11
C GLN A 47 -24.33 -22.55 -43.01
N PRO A 48 -23.11 -22.68 -43.62
CA PRO A 48 -21.97 -23.58 -43.45
C PRO A 48 -20.56 -22.88 -43.40
N LEU A 49 -19.55 -23.74 -43.20
CA LEU A 49 -18.09 -23.57 -43.13
C LEU A 49 -17.42 -23.28 -44.50
N LEU A 50 -16.31 -22.52 -44.54
CA LEU A 50 -15.03 -22.83 -45.25
C LEU A 50 -14.15 -21.58 -45.44
N ALA A 51 -12.94 -21.58 -44.87
CA ALA A 51 -11.67 -21.39 -45.61
C ALA A 51 -10.49 -21.34 -44.62
N ALA A 52 -9.58 -22.30 -44.77
CA ALA A 52 -8.29 -22.36 -44.09
C ALA A 52 -7.29 -21.39 -44.74
N GLY A 53 -6.39 -20.81 -43.94
CA GLY A 53 -5.26 -20.00 -44.42
C GLY A 53 -4.39 -19.41 -43.31
N THR A 54 -3.40 -20.20 -42.87
CA THR A 54 -2.04 -19.82 -42.43
C THR A 54 -1.82 -18.90 -41.19
N PRO A 55 -0.92 -19.26 -40.26
CA PRO A 55 -0.48 -18.41 -39.16
C PRO A 55 0.64 -17.46 -39.63
N GLY A 56 0.56 -16.17 -39.27
CA GLY A 56 1.59 -15.19 -39.60
C GLY A 56 1.36 -13.86 -38.89
N ALA A 57 2.34 -13.48 -38.09
CA ALA A 57 2.39 -12.27 -37.28
C ALA A 57 2.22 -10.97 -38.08
N SER A 58 1.64 -9.94 -37.45
CA SER A 58 2.39 -8.71 -37.11
C SER A 58 1.45 -7.64 -36.57
N SER A 59 1.68 -7.27 -35.30
CA SER A 59 1.19 -6.03 -34.70
C SER A 59 1.62 -4.85 -35.58
N SER A 60 0.67 -4.19 -36.24
CA SER A 60 0.94 -2.89 -36.86
C SER A 60 0.96 -1.82 -35.76
N ASN A 61 2.06 -1.76 -35.03
CA ASN A 61 2.47 -0.55 -34.32
C ASN A 61 2.54 0.58 -35.34
N THR A 62 1.73 1.61 -35.12
CA THR A 62 1.76 2.87 -35.87
C THR A 62 3.21 3.35 -36.01
N THR A 63 3.70 3.37 -37.26
CA THR A 63 5.01 3.90 -37.62
C THR A 63 5.00 5.41 -37.47
N ILE A 64 5.57 5.90 -36.36
CA ILE A 64 6.02 7.28 -36.25
C ILE A 64 7.45 7.30 -36.82
N PRO A 65 7.79 8.17 -37.79
CA PRO A 65 9.17 8.34 -38.22
C PRO A 65 9.95 9.08 -37.12
N THR A 66 10.66 8.33 -36.28
CA THR A 66 11.35 8.86 -35.09
C THR A 66 12.81 9.22 -35.41
N ILE A 67 13.06 10.52 -35.69
CA ILE A 67 14.35 11.16 -35.40
C ILE A 67 14.21 11.86 -34.05
N MET A 68 14.21 11.06 -32.97
CA MET A 68 14.52 11.46 -31.60
C MET A 68 14.83 10.15 -30.87
N GLU A 69 16.11 9.86 -30.59
CA GLU A 69 16.48 8.74 -29.71
C GLU A 69 16.06 9.07 -28.27
N ILE A 70 14.77 8.93 -27.99
CA ILE A 70 14.22 8.98 -26.64
C ILE A 70 14.64 7.64 -26.00
N PRO A 71 15.37 7.65 -24.86
CA PRO A 71 15.73 6.41 -24.16
C PRO A 71 14.45 5.63 -23.81
N PRO A 72 14.53 4.29 -23.67
CA PRO A 72 13.35 3.47 -23.37
C PRO A 72 12.59 4.02 -22.17
N ALA A 73 11.26 3.95 -22.21
CA ALA A 73 10.38 4.43 -21.15
C ALA A 73 10.67 3.69 -19.83
N GLU A 74 11.55 4.25 -19.00
CA GLU A 74 11.74 3.82 -17.63
C GLU A 74 10.40 3.94 -16.88
N ASP A 75 10.10 2.98 -16.00
CA ASP A 75 8.91 3.09 -15.15
C ASP A 75 9.02 4.39 -14.32
N PRO A 76 8.08 5.36 -14.48
CA PRO A 76 8.16 6.65 -13.80
C PRO A 76 8.15 6.50 -12.27
N LEU A 77 7.50 5.45 -11.76
CA LEU A 77 7.49 5.16 -10.33
C LEU A 77 8.88 4.70 -9.86
N LEU A 78 9.57 3.86 -10.63
CA LEU A 78 10.91 3.39 -10.30
C LEU A 78 11.94 4.51 -10.36
N HIS A 79 11.82 5.39 -11.35
CA HIS A 79 12.62 6.60 -11.48
C HIS A 79 12.44 7.52 -10.27
N TYR A 80 11.18 7.75 -9.87
CA TYR A 80 10.84 8.54 -8.69
C TYR A 80 11.37 7.91 -7.39
N PHE A 81 11.25 6.59 -7.25
CA PHE A 81 11.78 5.86 -6.10
C PHE A 81 13.30 6.01 -5.99
N THR A 82 14.01 5.85 -7.11
CA THR A 82 15.47 6.05 -7.18
C THR A 82 15.87 7.47 -6.81
N SER A 83 15.13 8.48 -7.29
CA SER A 83 15.34 9.87 -6.92
C SER A 83 15.07 10.14 -5.43
N SER A 84 14.15 9.38 -4.81
CA SER A 84 13.82 9.51 -3.39
C SER A 84 14.85 8.84 -2.47
N VAL A 85 15.56 7.82 -2.97
CA VAL A 85 16.68 7.15 -2.28
C VAL A 85 17.98 7.96 -2.37
N LEU A 86 18.07 8.87 -3.34
CA LEU A 86 19.24 9.70 -3.61
C LEU A 86 19.72 10.47 -2.38
N THR A 87 21.00 10.33 -2.07
CA THR A 87 21.70 11.12 -1.04
C THR A 87 22.86 11.89 -1.65
N HIS A 88 23.00 13.16 -1.29
CA HIS A 88 24.09 14.05 -1.73
C HIS A 88 24.30 14.10 -3.26
N GLY A 89 23.24 13.91 -4.06
CA GLY A 89 23.32 13.95 -5.53
C GLY A 89 23.91 12.71 -6.21
N HIS A 90 24.25 11.65 -5.47
CA HIS A 90 24.91 10.46 -6.04
C HIS A 90 23.94 9.49 -6.75
N ARG A 91 23.54 9.82 -8.00
CA ARG A 91 22.53 9.06 -8.74
C ARG A 91 22.94 7.63 -9.07
N ALA A 92 24.20 7.40 -9.42
CA ALA A 92 24.71 6.05 -9.68
C ALA A 92 24.60 5.14 -8.44
N ARG A 93 24.87 5.66 -7.24
CA ARG A 93 24.72 4.91 -6.00
C ARG A 93 23.25 4.59 -5.71
N ALA A 94 22.37 5.57 -5.89
CA ALA A 94 20.93 5.37 -5.70
C ALA A 94 20.37 4.31 -6.66
N ALA A 95 20.76 4.36 -7.95
CA ALA A 95 20.36 3.36 -8.94
C ALA A 95 20.81 1.95 -8.54
N ARG A 96 22.06 1.78 -8.07
CA ARG A 96 22.56 0.50 -7.56
C ARG A 96 21.73 -0.01 -6.38
N ILE A 97 21.43 0.86 -5.40
CA ILE A 97 20.60 0.51 -4.24
C ILE A 97 19.22 0.04 -4.71
N THR A 98 18.57 0.76 -5.62
CA THR A 98 17.26 0.38 -6.16
C THR A 98 17.30 -0.98 -6.86
N SER A 99 18.24 -1.19 -7.78
CA SER A 99 18.36 -2.47 -8.52
C SER A 99 18.63 -3.65 -7.58
N ASN A 100 19.53 -3.48 -6.61
CA ASN A 100 19.83 -4.50 -5.61
C ASN A 100 18.64 -4.77 -4.68
N THR A 101 17.86 -3.74 -4.34
CA THR A 101 16.62 -3.90 -3.55
C THR A 101 15.62 -4.79 -4.29
N LEU A 102 15.44 -4.57 -5.60
CA LEU A 102 14.57 -5.42 -6.43
C LEU A 102 15.08 -6.87 -6.49
N LEU A 103 16.40 -7.06 -6.59
CA LEU A 103 17.01 -8.40 -6.54
C LEU A 103 16.71 -9.09 -5.21
N HIS A 104 16.86 -8.41 -4.08
CA HIS A 104 16.52 -8.97 -2.77
C HIS A 104 15.03 -9.32 -2.64
N ILE A 105 14.13 -8.48 -3.14
CA ILE A 105 12.69 -8.79 -3.16
C ILE A 105 12.44 -10.07 -3.96
N HIS A 106 13.07 -10.22 -5.12
CA HIS A 106 12.94 -11.42 -5.93
C HIS A 106 13.54 -12.65 -5.21
N ALA A 107 14.69 -12.51 -4.56
CA ALA A 107 15.32 -13.59 -3.81
C ALA A 107 14.44 -14.10 -2.66
N PHE A 108 13.76 -13.20 -1.94
CA PHE A 108 12.88 -13.56 -0.81
C PHE A 108 11.52 -14.12 -1.24
N THR A 109 10.92 -13.60 -2.31
CA THR A 109 9.54 -13.94 -2.71
C THR A 109 9.45 -14.89 -3.89
N ARG A 110 10.54 -15.04 -4.66
CA ARG A 110 10.59 -15.77 -5.96
C ARG A 110 9.60 -15.26 -7.01
N ALA A 111 9.03 -14.08 -6.80
CA ALA A 111 8.07 -13.43 -7.68
C ALA A 111 8.69 -12.18 -8.34
N PRO A 112 8.08 -11.65 -9.43
CA PRO A 112 8.55 -10.43 -10.07
C PRO A 112 8.49 -9.25 -9.08
N PRO A 113 9.58 -8.47 -8.90
CA PRO A 113 9.68 -7.49 -7.81
C PRO A 113 8.95 -6.16 -8.09
N LEU A 114 8.83 -5.75 -9.36
CA LEU A 114 8.14 -4.52 -9.74
C LEU A 114 6.65 -4.46 -9.31
N PRO A 115 5.80 -5.48 -9.57
CA PRO A 115 4.42 -5.43 -9.11
C PRO A 115 4.30 -5.46 -7.58
N ILE A 116 5.24 -6.09 -6.87
CA ILE A 116 5.28 -6.10 -5.40
C ILE A 116 5.57 -4.69 -4.88
N LEU A 117 6.55 -4.00 -5.46
CA LEU A 117 6.87 -2.61 -5.14
C LEU A 117 5.66 -1.69 -5.34
N ARG A 118 4.98 -1.81 -6.48
CA ARG A 118 3.78 -1.00 -6.79
C ARG A 118 2.67 -1.25 -5.77
N LYS A 119 2.34 -2.52 -5.51
CA LYS A 119 1.35 -2.91 -4.49
C LYS A 119 1.70 -2.38 -3.10
N ALA A 120 2.98 -2.43 -2.70
CA ALA A 120 3.42 -1.91 -1.41
C ALA A 120 3.22 -0.39 -1.31
N ILE A 121 3.54 0.36 -2.36
CA ILE A 121 3.37 1.82 -2.41
C ILE A 121 1.88 2.19 -2.35
N GLU A 122 1.03 1.48 -3.10
CA GLU A 122 -0.42 1.68 -3.07
C GLU A 122 -1.01 1.38 -1.68
N ALA A 123 -0.55 0.30 -1.04
CA ALA A 123 -0.97 -0.05 0.31
C ALA A 123 -0.54 0.99 1.35
N ALA A 124 0.68 1.52 1.27
CA ALA A 124 1.20 2.54 2.18
C ALA A 124 0.66 3.96 1.91
N ALA A 125 0.01 4.19 0.77
CA ALA A 125 -0.45 5.51 0.34
C ALA A 125 -1.62 6.05 1.20
N PRO A 126 -1.44 7.17 1.94
CA PRO A 126 -2.55 7.80 2.63
C PRO A 126 -3.50 8.51 1.66
N ALA A 127 -4.81 8.54 1.98
CA ALA A 127 -5.81 9.26 1.20
C ALA A 127 -5.89 10.75 1.54
N VAL A 128 -5.58 11.09 2.79
CA VAL A 128 -5.79 12.40 3.39
C VAL A 128 -4.53 12.82 4.13
N ARG A 129 -4.26 14.12 4.17
CA ARG A 129 -3.32 14.76 5.10
C ARG A 129 -4.09 15.77 5.93
N THR A 130 -3.54 16.11 7.08
CA THR A 130 -4.11 17.18 7.90
C THR A 130 -3.22 18.41 7.84
N LEU A 131 -3.83 19.55 7.55
CA LEU A 131 -3.21 20.86 7.60
C LEU A 131 -3.58 21.55 8.92
N MET A 132 -2.62 22.21 9.54
CA MET A 132 -2.89 23.07 10.69
C MET A 132 -3.18 24.47 10.17
N HIS A 133 -4.34 25.03 10.52
CA HIS A 133 -4.75 26.37 10.13
C HIS A 133 -5.30 27.12 11.34
N LYS A 134 -4.99 28.42 11.45
CA LYS A 134 -5.46 29.26 12.56
C LYS A 134 -6.69 30.03 12.10
N GLN A 135 -7.81 29.86 12.81
CA GLN A 135 -9.04 30.59 12.57
C GLN A 135 -9.41 31.36 13.85
N GLY A 136 -9.34 32.68 13.79
CA GLY A 136 -9.46 33.54 14.97
C GLY A 136 -8.38 33.23 16.01
N GLY A 137 -8.80 32.90 17.24
CA GLY A 137 -7.91 32.56 18.35
C GLY A 137 -7.51 31.09 18.45
N LYS A 138 -8.10 30.17 17.67
CA LYS A 138 -7.88 28.72 17.78
C LYS A 138 -7.15 28.15 16.57
N VAL A 139 -6.29 27.16 16.80
CA VAL A 139 -5.68 26.35 15.73
C VAL A 139 -6.57 25.14 15.46
N LEU A 140 -7.02 25.00 14.22
CA LEU A 140 -7.85 23.91 13.73
C LEU A 140 -7.04 22.98 12.83
N ALA A 141 -7.29 21.67 12.99
CA ALA A 141 -6.75 20.64 12.13
C ALA A 141 -7.77 20.39 10.99
N LYS A 142 -7.40 20.75 9.76
CA LYS A 142 -8.24 20.60 8.57
C LYS A 142 -7.76 19.41 7.72
N PRO A 143 -8.57 18.35 7.55
CA PRO A 143 -8.24 17.25 6.65
C PRO A 143 -8.41 17.68 5.18
N VAL A 144 -7.44 17.33 4.34
CA VAL A 144 -7.42 17.62 2.89
C VAL A 144 -7.05 16.34 2.14
N ALA A 145 -7.85 15.98 1.14
CA ALA A 145 -7.59 14.83 0.27
C ALA A 145 -6.31 15.06 -0.55
N LEU A 146 -5.52 14.00 -0.75
CA LEU A 146 -4.31 14.04 -1.56
C LEU A 146 -4.61 13.60 -2.99
N GLY A 147 -4.02 14.31 -3.95
CA GLY A 147 -3.94 13.82 -5.32
C GLY A 147 -2.93 12.68 -5.47
N GLU A 148 -3.03 11.88 -6.51
CA GLU A 148 -2.25 10.64 -6.72
C GLU A 148 -0.75 10.81 -6.56
N LYS A 149 -0.16 11.83 -7.21
CA LYS A 149 1.27 12.16 -7.10
C LYS A 149 1.71 12.46 -5.65
N GLN A 150 0.83 13.07 -4.86
CA GLN A 150 1.11 13.36 -3.45
C GLN A 150 1.01 12.08 -2.60
N ARG A 151 0.06 11.19 -2.93
CA ARG A 151 -0.13 9.90 -2.26
C ARG A 151 1.09 9.00 -2.44
N THR A 152 1.58 8.86 -3.67
CA THR A 152 2.80 8.09 -3.98
C THR A 152 4.02 8.67 -3.27
N ARG A 153 4.19 10.00 -3.29
CA ARG A 153 5.25 10.68 -2.54
C ARG A 153 5.22 10.36 -1.05
N LYS A 154 4.04 10.45 -0.42
CA LYS A 154 3.90 10.16 1.02
C LYS A 154 4.15 8.69 1.35
N ALA A 155 3.70 7.77 0.50
CA ALA A 155 3.97 6.34 0.64
C ALA A 155 5.47 6.03 0.60
N VAL A 156 6.18 6.53 -0.42
CA VAL A 156 7.63 6.31 -0.57
C VAL A 156 8.38 6.88 0.63
N GLN A 157 8.04 8.09 1.08
CA GLN A 157 8.64 8.68 2.29
C GLN A 157 8.42 7.83 3.54
N ALA A 158 7.22 7.29 3.73
CA ALA A 158 6.89 6.44 4.88
C ALA A 158 7.69 5.12 4.85
N ILE A 159 7.79 4.47 3.68
CA ILE A 159 8.56 3.23 3.51
C ILE A 159 10.05 3.47 3.76
N LEU A 160 10.62 4.55 3.21
CA LEU A 160 12.04 4.90 3.43
C LEU A 160 12.34 5.24 4.90
N ALA A 161 11.38 5.81 5.63
CA ALA A 161 11.53 6.08 7.06
C ALA A 161 11.46 4.78 7.88
N ALA A 162 10.49 3.92 7.58
CA ALA A 162 10.27 2.66 8.29
C ALA A 162 11.40 1.64 8.04
N SER A 163 12.01 1.64 6.85
CA SER A 163 13.13 0.73 6.54
C SER A 163 14.38 0.97 7.40
N LYS A 164 14.57 2.19 7.93
CA LYS A 164 15.73 2.51 8.77
C LYS A 164 15.76 1.73 10.08
N SER A 165 14.59 1.42 10.65
CA SER A 165 14.48 0.65 11.90
C SER A 165 14.46 -0.87 11.68
N LYS A 166 14.42 -1.34 10.42
CA LYS A 166 14.45 -2.78 10.13
C LYS A 166 15.84 -3.37 10.30
N ILE A 167 15.83 -4.67 10.61
CA ILE A 167 17.03 -5.48 10.78
C ILE A 167 17.60 -5.83 9.40
N GLY A 168 18.87 -5.51 9.17
CA GLY A 168 19.62 -5.85 7.96
C GLY A 168 20.93 -5.06 7.92
N ARG A 169 22.00 -5.66 7.38
CA ARG A 169 23.32 -5.01 7.33
C ARG A 169 23.37 -3.94 6.25
N THR A 170 22.78 -4.24 5.10
CA THR A 170 22.78 -3.37 3.93
C THR A 170 21.47 -2.58 3.86
N VAL A 171 21.46 -1.46 3.12
CA VAL A 171 20.26 -0.60 3.01
C VAL A 171 19.23 -1.29 2.11
N GLU A 172 19.71 -1.95 1.08
CA GLU A 172 18.95 -2.68 0.06
C GLU A 172 18.15 -3.82 0.70
N GLU A 173 18.77 -4.58 1.60
CA GLU A 173 18.12 -5.66 2.32
C GLU A 173 17.01 -5.13 3.25
N ARG A 174 17.29 -4.05 3.99
CA ARG A 174 16.29 -3.44 4.88
C ARG A 174 15.09 -2.91 4.11
N LEU A 175 15.31 -2.27 2.95
CA LEU A 175 14.24 -1.80 2.08
C LEU A 175 13.40 -2.96 1.53
N ALA A 176 14.04 -4.03 1.05
CA ALA A 176 13.33 -5.20 0.54
C ALA A 176 12.44 -5.85 1.61
N ARG A 177 12.98 -6.02 2.83
CA ARG A 177 12.22 -6.55 3.98
C ARG A 177 11.04 -5.65 4.35
N GLU A 178 11.21 -4.34 4.34
CA GLU A 178 10.13 -3.38 4.60
C GLU A 178 9.02 -3.47 3.55
N ILE A 179 9.37 -3.52 2.26
CA ILE A 179 8.41 -3.61 1.15
C ILE A 179 7.57 -4.89 1.29
N ILE A 180 8.20 -6.03 1.59
CA ILE A 180 7.51 -7.30 1.81
C ILE A 180 6.60 -7.21 3.04
N ALA A 181 7.08 -6.60 4.13
CA ALA A 181 6.30 -6.42 5.35
C ALA A 181 5.06 -5.55 5.14
N VAL A 182 5.15 -4.51 4.29
CA VAL A 182 4.00 -3.67 3.89
C VAL A 182 2.96 -4.52 3.14
N VAL A 183 3.39 -5.35 2.18
CA VAL A 183 2.46 -6.24 1.44
C VAL A 183 1.79 -7.25 2.36
N GLN A 184 2.49 -7.69 3.41
CA GLN A 184 1.94 -8.58 4.45
C GLN A 184 1.08 -7.86 5.50
N GLY A 185 0.96 -6.53 5.46
CA GLY A 185 0.18 -5.76 6.43
C GLY A 185 0.86 -5.53 7.79
N LYS A 186 2.17 -5.80 7.91
CA LYS A 186 2.92 -5.76 9.18
C LYS A 186 4.07 -4.74 9.13
N SER A 187 3.74 -3.47 8.98
CA SER A 187 4.75 -2.42 8.85
C SER A 187 4.42 -1.13 9.58
N ALA A 188 5.47 -0.45 10.08
CA ALA A 188 5.33 0.86 10.72
C ALA A 188 4.84 1.93 9.72
N ALA A 189 5.10 1.74 8.42
CA ALA A 189 4.56 2.62 7.39
C ALA A 189 3.02 2.56 7.33
N LEU A 190 2.42 1.38 7.52
CA LEU A 190 0.96 1.22 7.59
C LEU A 190 0.38 1.81 8.87
N ASP A 191 1.05 1.61 10.01
CA ASP A 191 0.64 2.22 11.29
C ASP A 191 0.58 3.76 11.18
N ASN A 192 1.59 4.36 10.51
CA ASN A 192 1.61 5.80 10.25
C ASN A 192 0.45 6.23 9.33
N LYS A 193 0.15 5.47 8.29
CA LYS A 193 -1.00 5.74 7.40
C LYS A 193 -2.30 5.70 8.19
N GLU A 194 -2.50 4.69 9.02
CA GLU A 194 -3.69 4.55 9.87
C GLU A 194 -3.81 5.69 10.88
N ALA A 195 -2.71 6.07 11.52
CA ALA A 195 -2.69 7.19 12.46
C ALA A 195 -3.15 8.49 11.79
N ILE A 196 -2.69 8.77 10.56
CA ILE A 196 -3.12 9.93 9.78
C ILE A 196 -4.63 9.86 9.49
N HIS A 197 -5.15 8.69 9.11
CA HIS A 197 -6.58 8.54 8.79
C HIS A 197 -7.45 8.66 10.03
N LYS A 198 -7.05 8.06 11.15
CA LYS A 198 -7.72 8.19 12.45
C LYS A 198 -7.76 9.66 12.88
N PHE A 199 -6.64 10.36 12.78
CA PHE A 199 -6.55 11.78 13.11
C PHE A 199 -7.42 12.67 12.18
N ALA A 200 -7.48 12.35 10.88
CA ALA A 200 -8.36 13.03 9.95
C ALA A 200 -9.85 12.76 10.23
N MET A 201 -10.21 11.53 10.61
CA MET A 201 -11.58 11.12 10.92
C MET A 201 -12.12 11.85 12.15
N VAL A 202 -11.30 12.01 13.19
CA VAL A 202 -11.64 12.81 14.39
C VAL A 202 -11.97 14.26 14.01
N ASN A 203 -11.26 14.82 13.03
CA ASN A 203 -11.38 16.21 12.62
C ASN A 203 -12.20 16.42 11.34
N ARG A 204 -13.03 15.45 10.94
CA ARG A 204 -13.79 15.49 9.68
C ARG A 204 -14.69 16.73 9.53
N GLY A 205 -15.24 17.24 10.64
CA GLY A 205 -16.10 18.42 10.64
C GLY A 205 -15.40 19.69 10.15
N ASN A 206 -14.07 19.75 10.29
CA ASN A 206 -13.27 20.89 9.85
C ASN A 206 -12.95 20.85 8.35
N ALA A 207 -13.37 19.84 7.60
CA ALA A 207 -13.08 19.74 6.16
C ALA A 207 -13.70 20.89 5.36
N GLN A 208 -14.91 21.30 5.76
CA GLN A 208 -15.70 22.32 5.06
C GLN A 208 -15.27 23.76 5.38
N THR A 209 -14.45 23.98 6.42
CA THR A 209 -14.07 25.33 6.80
C THR A 209 -13.27 25.99 5.68
N ARG A 210 -13.69 27.18 5.24
CA ARG A 210 -13.00 27.94 4.20
C ARG A 210 -11.69 28.48 4.79
N ILE A 211 -10.57 28.19 4.11
CA ILE A 211 -9.25 28.77 4.39
C ILE A 211 -9.17 30.08 3.61
#